data_AF-A0A3E2H8J0-F1
#
_entry.id   AF-A0A3E2H8J0-F1
#
_cell.length_a   1.000
_cell.length_b   1.000
_cell.length_c   1.000
_cell.angle_alpha   90.00
_cell.angle_beta   90.00
_cell.angle_gamma   90.00
#
_symmetry.space_group_name_H-M   'P 1'
#
loop_
_entity.id
_entity.type
_entity.pdbx_description
1 polymer ?
#
loop_
_entity_poly.entity_id
_entity_poly.type
_entity_poly.pdbx_seq_one_letter_code
_entity_poly.pdbx_strand_id
1 'polypeptide(L)'
;MASFQQKEDRTPRLPPSSPNQVYVKVSALNGGFLTLPERNFVTDANPEKAVTAPSMCFLIEHLAPGAAKPERVVFDLGIKRDFTKYLPATRIHITQRQPVYSTPDTRSSLLNGGLDPAKDIDYVILSHVHWDHIGTPSDYPNSKFIVGSGTRYILENGAPNYPPDRIIQDDVLPEDRTFELPPTPDSDRGFMAAAEKTQHQWQSISALPNVVDFFGDGSMWIVNAPGHIHGHVNALLRVGPEKWAYLGGDCCHDRRILTGERAIAEHDDGHGKVKSAHSELSVAKDTIKNIQKLIAVNGDAVEWVVAHDWKWASDNQHRFLPGTMY
;
A
#
# COMPACT_ATOMS: atom_id res chain seq x y z
N MET A 1 -19.15 26.90 -35.97
CA MET A 1 -18.43 26.88 -34.69
C MET A 1 -19.27 26.12 -33.69
N ALA A 2 -18.90 24.87 -33.38
CA ALA A 2 -19.49 24.14 -32.26
C ALA A 2 -18.47 24.21 -31.11
N SER A 3 -18.74 25.04 -30.10
CA SER A 3 -17.91 25.09 -28.91
C SER A 3 -18.11 23.78 -28.15
N PHE A 4 -17.08 22.94 -28.12
CA PHE A 4 -16.98 21.88 -27.12
C PHE A 4 -16.85 22.55 -25.75
N GLN A 5 -17.98 22.74 -25.06
CA GLN A 5 -17.95 22.96 -23.62
C GLN A 5 -17.43 21.65 -23.00
N GLN A 6 -16.16 21.64 -22.57
CA GLN A 6 -15.69 20.65 -21.62
C GLN A 6 -16.66 20.68 -20.43
N LYS A 7 -17.35 19.57 -20.17
CA LYS A 7 -18.10 19.42 -18.91
C LYS A 7 -17.09 19.58 -17.78
N GLU A 8 -17.24 20.60 -16.95
CA GLU A 8 -16.46 20.75 -15.73
C GLU A 8 -16.53 19.46 -14.92
N ASP A 9 -15.38 18.91 -14.56
CA ASP A 9 -15.29 17.72 -13.71
C ASP A 9 -15.83 18.07 -12.31
N ARG A 10 -17.04 17.60 -11.98
CA ARG A 10 -17.75 17.88 -10.72
C ARG A 10 -17.24 17.06 -9.53
N THR A 11 -16.05 16.48 -9.63
CA THR A 11 -15.52 15.62 -8.57
C THR A 11 -15.17 16.47 -7.35
N PRO A 12 -15.65 16.10 -6.15
CA PRO A 12 -15.37 16.87 -4.95
C PRO A 12 -13.88 16.83 -4.61
N ARG A 13 -13.36 17.94 -4.05
CA ARG A 13 -12.04 17.98 -3.42
C ARG A 13 -12.07 17.26 -2.07
N LEU A 14 -10.89 16.99 -1.51
CA LEU A 14 -10.75 16.49 -0.15
C LEU A 14 -11.32 17.51 0.85
N PRO A 15 -11.94 17.05 1.95
CA PRO A 15 -12.61 17.92 2.90
C PRO A 15 -11.59 18.81 3.64
N PRO A 16 -11.95 20.08 3.92
CA PRO A 16 -11.13 20.96 4.73
C PRO A 16 -10.96 20.40 6.14
N SER A 17 -10.04 20.98 6.90
CA SER A 17 -9.82 20.60 8.29
C SER A 17 -10.99 21.01 9.18
N SER A 18 -11.33 20.14 10.14
CA SER A 18 -12.30 20.46 11.19
C SER A 18 -11.69 21.38 12.28
N PRO A 19 -12.50 22.06 13.12
CA PRO A 19 -11.97 22.95 14.16
C PRO A 19 -11.00 22.31 15.16
N ASN A 20 -11.13 21.00 15.41
CA ASN A 20 -10.25 20.22 16.30
C ASN A 20 -9.48 19.14 15.53
N GLN A 21 -9.08 19.44 14.30
CA GLN A 21 -8.49 18.46 13.39
C GLN A 21 -7.19 17.87 13.96
N VAL A 22 -7.12 16.54 13.98
CA VAL A 22 -5.88 15.79 14.20
C VAL A 22 -5.15 15.65 12.87
N TYR A 23 -3.82 15.81 12.92
CA TYR A 23 -2.91 15.54 11.82
C TYR A 23 -1.93 14.45 12.24
N VAL A 24 -1.67 13.50 11.36
CA VAL A 24 -0.68 12.46 11.62
C VAL A 24 0.71 12.94 11.22
N LYS A 25 1.71 12.52 12.01
CA LYS A 25 3.11 12.65 11.65
C LYS A 25 3.54 11.39 10.90
N VAL A 26 4.32 11.53 9.83
CA VAL A 26 4.68 10.39 8.97
C VAL A 26 6.18 10.33 8.75
N SER A 27 6.78 9.16 8.86
CA SER A 27 8.19 8.92 8.49
C SER A 27 8.30 7.71 7.57
N ALA A 28 9.10 7.81 6.51
CA ALA A 28 9.39 6.64 5.69
C ALA A 28 10.32 5.68 6.45
N LEU A 29 10.20 4.39 6.18
CA LEU A 29 11.03 3.33 6.73
C LEU A 29 11.61 2.54 5.58
N ASN A 30 12.88 2.13 5.70
CA ASN A 30 13.45 1.19 4.74
C ASN A 30 12.87 -0.20 5.04
N GLY A 31 12.23 -0.83 4.07
CA GLY A 31 11.73 -2.20 4.13
C GLY A 31 12.57 -3.17 3.28
N GLY A 32 13.83 -2.83 3.00
CA GLY A 32 14.67 -3.54 2.03
C GLY A 32 14.53 -3.00 0.60
N PHE A 33 15.21 -3.65 -0.33
CA PHE A 33 15.30 -3.25 -1.73
C PHE A 33 15.23 -4.46 -2.65
N LEU A 34 14.63 -4.29 -3.82
CA LEU A 34 14.51 -5.31 -4.86
C LEU A 34 14.68 -4.69 -6.25
N THR A 35 15.18 -5.46 -7.20
CA THR A 35 15.35 -5.02 -8.58
C THR A 35 14.13 -5.36 -9.43
N LEU A 36 13.57 -4.32 -10.05
CA LEU A 36 12.41 -4.38 -10.91
C LEU A 36 12.82 -4.20 -12.38
N PRO A 37 12.75 -5.24 -13.22
CA PRO A 37 12.93 -5.09 -14.66
C PRO A 37 11.76 -4.29 -15.24
N GLU A 38 12.05 -3.13 -15.83
CA GLU A 38 11.05 -2.14 -16.27
C GLU A 38 10.02 -2.75 -17.23
N ARG A 39 10.48 -3.67 -18.08
CA ARG A 39 9.65 -4.42 -19.05
C ARG A 39 8.47 -5.18 -18.45
N ASN A 40 8.51 -5.51 -17.16
CA ASN A 40 7.43 -6.24 -16.49
C ASN A 40 6.32 -5.31 -15.95
N PHE A 41 6.54 -3.99 -15.93
CA PHE A 41 5.69 -3.05 -15.18
C PHE A 41 5.12 -1.93 -16.04
N VAL A 42 5.85 -1.44 -17.05
CA VAL A 42 5.41 -0.31 -17.89
C VAL A 42 5.49 -0.61 -19.40
N THR A 43 4.63 0.07 -20.18
CA THR A 43 4.70 0.07 -21.65
C THR A 43 5.96 0.76 -22.17
N ASP A 44 6.38 0.41 -23.39
CA ASP A 44 7.55 1.01 -24.08
C ASP A 44 8.82 1.04 -23.23
N ALA A 45 8.97 0.03 -22.37
CA ALA A 45 10.12 -0.14 -21.50
C ALA A 45 11.37 -0.46 -22.32
N ASN A 46 12.53 0.00 -21.84
CA ASN A 46 13.79 -0.58 -22.29
C ASN A 46 13.86 -2.03 -21.75
N PRO A 47 13.99 -3.05 -22.62
CA PRO A 47 13.95 -4.44 -22.20
C PRO A 47 15.10 -4.82 -21.26
N GLU A 48 16.24 -4.15 -21.34
CA GLU A 48 17.42 -4.43 -20.50
C GLU A 48 17.46 -3.58 -19.22
N LYS A 49 16.58 -2.59 -19.10
CA LYS A 49 16.59 -1.69 -17.95
C LYS A 49 15.90 -2.36 -16.76
N ALA A 50 16.61 -2.37 -15.65
CA ALA A 50 16.08 -2.74 -14.35
C ALA A 50 16.52 -1.71 -13.31
N VAL A 51 15.68 -1.47 -12.31
CA VAL A 51 15.95 -0.51 -11.25
C VAL A 51 15.84 -1.18 -9.90
N THR A 52 16.85 -1.03 -9.05
CA THR A 52 16.74 -1.38 -7.64
C THR A 52 15.92 -0.33 -6.92
N ALA A 53 14.73 -0.70 -6.49
CA ALA A 53 13.77 0.13 -5.80
C ALA A 53 13.66 -0.30 -4.33
N PRO A 54 13.27 0.61 -3.43
CA PRO A 54 12.90 0.21 -2.06
C PRO A 54 11.62 -0.63 -2.08
N SER A 55 11.44 -1.47 -1.05
CA SER A 55 10.11 -1.76 -0.55
C SER A 55 9.80 -0.75 0.55
N MET A 56 9.00 0.27 0.24
CA MET A 56 8.73 1.35 1.19
C MET A 56 7.70 0.94 2.24
N CYS A 57 8.04 1.23 3.48
CA CYS A 57 7.15 1.14 4.62
C CYS A 57 7.04 2.51 5.29
N PHE A 58 6.04 2.70 6.14
CA PHE A 58 5.81 4.01 6.77
C PHE A 58 5.47 3.86 8.25
N LEU A 59 6.06 4.71 9.08
CA LEU A 59 5.62 4.95 10.45
C LEU A 59 4.63 6.13 10.43
N ILE A 60 3.45 5.93 10.99
CA ILE A 60 2.41 6.93 11.14
C ILE A 60 2.15 7.08 12.64
N GLU A 61 2.34 8.29 13.18
CA GLU A 61 2.08 8.62 14.57
C GLU A 61 0.81 9.47 14.66
N HIS A 62 -0.20 8.94 15.35
CA HIS A 62 -1.48 9.60 15.63
C HIS A 62 -1.53 10.02 17.09
N LEU A 63 -1.70 11.32 17.36
CA LEU A 63 -1.83 11.83 18.72
C LEU A 63 -3.24 12.39 18.92
N ALA A 64 -4.13 11.56 19.48
CA ALA A 64 -5.47 11.99 19.84
C ALA A 64 -5.46 13.18 20.82
N PRO A 65 -6.44 14.10 20.77
CA PRO A 65 -6.52 15.23 21.69
C PRO A 65 -6.54 14.76 23.15
N GLY A 66 -5.59 15.25 23.95
CA GLY A 66 -5.47 14.90 25.37
C GLY A 66 -4.75 13.58 25.66
N ALA A 67 -4.32 12.82 24.65
CA ALA A 67 -3.50 11.63 24.85
C ALA A 67 -2.07 12.00 25.29
N ALA A 68 -1.47 11.19 26.17
CA ALA A 68 -0.11 11.40 26.66
C ALA A 68 0.98 10.89 25.71
N LYS A 69 0.64 9.92 24.86
CA LYS A 69 1.53 9.31 23.86
C LYS A 69 0.75 9.05 22.57
N PRO A 70 1.40 9.04 21.40
CA PRO A 70 0.73 8.71 20.16
C PRO A 70 0.42 7.21 20.07
N GLU A 71 -0.66 6.86 19.38
CA GLU A 71 -0.84 5.55 18.77
C GLU A 71 0.04 5.48 17.51
N ARG A 72 0.73 4.36 17.31
CA ARG A 72 1.66 4.18 16.20
C ARG A 72 1.23 3.06 15.27
N VAL A 73 1.19 3.39 13.99
CA VAL A 73 0.89 2.47 12.90
C VAL A 73 2.13 2.29 12.05
N VAL A 74 2.46 1.04 11.75
CA VAL A 74 3.40 0.70 10.68
C VAL A 74 2.61 0.24 9.47
N PHE A 75 2.74 0.94 8.35
CA PHE A 75 2.13 0.57 7.07
C PHE A 75 3.16 -0.16 6.21
N ASP A 76 2.90 -1.44 5.95
CA ASP A 76 3.81 -2.46 5.40
C ASP A 76 5.06 -2.78 6.25
N LEU A 77 5.60 -3.98 6.05
CA LEU A 77 6.78 -4.50 6.76
C LEU A 77 7.96 -4.87 5.84
N GLY A 78 7.80 -4.72 4.54
CA GLY A 78 8.89 -4.89 3.58
C GLY A 78 9.28 -6.35 3.34
N ILE A 79 10.56 -6.56 3.05
CA ILE A 79 11.16 -7.86 2.75
C ILE A 79 11.59 -8.57 4.04
N LYS A 80 11.34 -9.88 4.15
CA LYS A 80 11.83 -10.72 5.25
C LYS A 80 13.35 -10.70 5.31
N ARG A 81 13.89 -10.55 6.52
CA ARG A 81 15.33 -10.73 6.78
C ARG A 81 15.80 -12.13 6.42
N ASP A 82 15.01 -13.14 6.82
CA ASP A 82 15.31 -14.55 6.57
C ASP A 82 14.55 -15.07 5.35
N PHE A 83 15.24 -15.13 4.20
CA PHE A 83 14.69 -15.66 2.95
C PHE A 83 14.32 -17.14 3.00
N THR A 84 14.81 -17.91 3.97
CA THR A 84 14.45 -19.33 4.12
C THR A 84 13.01 -19.50 4.59
N LYS A 85 12.40 -18.44 5.14
CA LYS A 85 10.99 -18.40 5.56
C LYS A 85 10.01 -18.10 4.42
N TYR A 86 10.49 -17.87 3.19
CA TYR A 86 9.60 -17.80 2.04
C TYR A 86 9.34 -19.20 1.46
N LEU A 87 8.15 -19.36 0.88
CA LEU A 87 7.80 -20.54 0.08
C LEU A 87 8.86 -20.83 -1.00
N PRO A 88 9.11 -22.11 -1.35
CA PRO A 88 10.07 -22.46 -2.39
C PRO A 88 9.83 -21.74 -3.73
N ALA A 89 8.57 -21.66 -4.19
CA ALA A 89 8.24 -20.96 -5.43
C ALA A 89 8.49 -19.44 -5.34
N THR A 90 8.22 -18.85 -4.18
CA THR A 90 8.54 -17.43 -3.90
C THR A 90 10.05 -17.20 -3.92
N ARG A 91 10.87 -18.10 -3.35
CA ARG A 91 12.34 -18.01 -3.42
C ARG A 91 12.85 -18.09 -4.86
N ILE A 92 12.25 -18.94 -5.70
CA ILE A 92 12.57 -19.00 -7.14
C ILE A 92 12.20 -17.67 -7.81
N HIS A 93 11.03 -17.10 -7.52
CA HIS A 93 10.62 -15.80 -8.04
C HIS A 93 11.58 -14.68 -7.66
N ILE A 94 12.07 -14.65 -6.42
CA ILE A 94 13.03 -13.67 -5.90
C ILE A 94 14.37 -13.70 -6.69
N THR A 95 14.75 -14.82 -7.31
CA THR A 95 15.94 -14.86 -8.17
C THR A 95 15.83 -13.97 -9.41
N GLN A 96 14.60 -13.63 -9.83
CA GLN A 96 14.30 -12.73 -10.94
C GLN A 96 14.24 -11.24 -10.52
N ARG A 97 14.64 -10.94 -9.27
CA ARG A 97 14.57 -9.60 -8.67
C ARG A 97 15.92 -9.12 -8.13
N GLN A 98 17.01 -9.73 -8.56
CA GLN A 98 18.34 -9.46 -8.03
C GLN A 98 18.99 -8.17 -8.59
N PRO A 99 19.81 -7.47 -7.78
CA PRO A 99 20.06 -7.72 -6.36
C PRO A 99 18.87 -7.43 -5.44
N VAL A 100 18.68 -8.27 -4.42
CA VAL A 100 17.71 -8.05 -3.33
C VAL A 100 18.44 -7.84 -2.01
N TYR A 101 18.03 -6.83 -1.26
CA TYR A 101 18.58 -6.50 0.05
C TYR A 101 17.48 -6.56 1.09
N SER A 102 17.63 -7.39 2.12
CA SER A 102 16.71 -7.46 3.26
C SER A 102 17.14 -6.57 4.43
N THR A 103 18.16 -5.72 4.24
CA THR A 103 18.61 -4.73 5.22
C THR A 103 19.02 -3.43 4.52
N PRO A 104 18.78 -2.25 5.12
CA PRO A 104 17.94 -2.04 6.32
C PRO A 104 16.48 -2.48 6.09
N ASP A 105 15.85 -2.98 7.14
CA ASP A 105 14.46 -3.45 7.20
C ASP A 105 13.62 -2.61 8.16
N THR A 106 12.32 -2.87 8.24
CA THR A 106 11.40 -2.03 9.02
C THR A 106 11.75 -2.04 10.51
N ARG A 107 12.18 -3.18 11.07
CA ARG A 107 12.63 -3.26 12.47
C ARG A 107 13.89 -2.44 12.72
N SER A 108 14.92 -2.58 11.89
CA SER A 108 16.15 -1.78 12.07
C SER A 108 15.89 -0.29 11.84
N SER A 109 15.00 0.08 10.91
CA SER A 109 14.56 1.46 10.72
C SER A 109 13.90 2.04 11.97
N LEU A 110 12.97 1.30 12.60
CA LEU A 110 12.32 1.71 13.85
C LEU A 110 13.32 1.88 15.00
N LEU A 111 14.22 0.91 15.17
CA LEU A 111 15.26 0.97 16.21
C LEU A 111 16.22 2.15 16.00
N ASN A 112 16.55 2.47 14.75
CA ASN A 112 17.35 3.64 14.41
C ASN A 112 16.63 4.97 14.78
N GLY A 113 15.30 4.97 14.76
CA GLY A 113 14.47 6.06 15.27
C GLY A 113 14.22 6.04 16.78
N GLY A 114 14.79 5.09 17.52
CA GLY A 114 14.59 4.94 18.96
C GLY A 114 13.29 4.26 19.38
N LEU A 115 12.61 3.55 18.46
CA LEU A 115 11.38 2.81 18.73
C LEU A 115 11.63 1.30 18.72
N ASP A 116 11.16 0.61 19.76
CA ASP A 116 11.17 -0.84 19.84
C ASP A 116 9.86 -1.41 19.23
N PRO A 117 9.91 -2.12 18.09
CA PRO A 117 8.70 -2.63 17.43
C PRO A 117 7.85 -3.54 18.33
N ALA A 118 8.46 -4.19 19.33
CA ALA A 118 7.74 -5.05 20.24
C ALA A 118 6.95 -4.29 21.32
N LYS A 119 7.24 -3.01 21.53
CA LYS A 119 6.65 -2.21 22.62
C LYS A 119 5.90 -0.98 22.14
N ASP A 120 6.41 -0.34 21.08
CA ASP A 120 6.04 1.02 20.72
C ASP A 120 5.07 1.09 19.54
N ILE A 121 4.76 -0.03 18.89
CA ILE A 121 3.89 -0.11 17.71
C ILE A 121 2.56 -0.77 18.08
N ASP A 122 1.47 -0.03 17.94
CA ASP A 122 0.13 -0.46 18.29
C ASP A 122 -0.53 -1.24 17.14
N TYR A 123 -0.32 -0.80 15.90
CA TYR A 123 -0.91 -1.41 14.71
C TYR A 123 0.13 -1.67 13.62
N VAL A 124 -0.02 -2.80 12.94
CA VAL A 124 0.60 -3.06 11.64
C VAL A 124 -0.52 -3.17 10.62
N ILE A 125 -0.47 -2.36 9.57
CA ILE A 125 -1.41 -2.44 8.45
C ILE A 125 -0.61 -2.90 7.24
N LEU A 126 -1.00 -4.02 6.65
CA LEU A 126 -0.39 -4.48 5.40
C LEU A 126 -1.25 -4.00 4.24
N SER A 127 -0.63 -3.32 3.27
CA SER A 127 -1.26 -2.99 1.99
C SER A 127 -1.74 -4.25 1.30
N HIS A 128 -0.94 -5.31 1.32
CA HIS A 128 -1.27 -6.66 0.88
C HIS A 128 -0.20 -7.67 1.33
N VAL A 129 -0.36 -8.93 0.93
CA VAL A 129 0.44 -10.07 1.44
C VAL A 129 1.46 -10.64 0.45
N HIS A 130 1.96 -9.82 -0.49
CA HIS A 130 3.14 -10.22 -1.26
C HIS A 130 4.40 -10.26 -0.40
N TRP A 131 5.37 -11.03 -0.89
CA TRP A 131 6.60 -11.39 -0.19
C TRP A 131 7.41 -10.18 0.28
N ASP A 132 7.35 -9.09 -0.48
CA ASP A 132 8.05 -7.82 -0.29
C ASP A 132 7.28 -6.80 0.54
N HIS A 133 6.11 -7.14 1.10
CA HIS A 133 5.33 -6.27 1.98
C HIS A 133 5.12 -6.84 3.38
N ILE A 134 5.22 -8.16 3.54
CA ILE A 134 4.86 -8.86 4.79
C ILE A 134 5.95 -8.85 5.87
N GLY A 135 7.20 -8.57 5.50
CA GLY A 135 8.35 -8.51 6.42
C GLY A 135 8.36 -9.61 7.47
N THR A 136 8.69 -9.27 8.72
CA THR A 136 8.80 -10.22 9.83
C THR A 136 7.78 -9.91 10.94
N PRO A 137 6.53 -10.43 10.86
CA PRO A 137 5.47 -10.13 11.83
C PRO A 137 5.80 -10.48 13.28
N SER A 138 6.70 -11.45 13.51
CA SER A 138 7.17 -11.83 14.86
C SER A 138 7.95 -10.73 15.58
N ASP A 139 8.41 -9.70 14.87
CA ASP A 139 9.06 -8.52 15.49
C ASP A 139 8.05 -7.61 16.24
N TYR A 140 6.75 -7.82 16.00
CA TYR A 140 5.65 -6.99 16.49
C TYR A 140 4.68 -7.80 17.37
N PRO A 141 5.12 -8.50 18.43
CA PRO A 141 4.29 -9.46 19.17
C PRO A 141 3.03 -8.86 19.80
N ASN A 142 3.02 -7.56 20.10
CA ASN A 142 1.91 -6.90 20.79
C ASN A 142 1.01 -6.06 19.86
N SER A 143 1.36 -5.90 18.59
CA SER A 143 0.59 -5.08 17.65
C SER A 143 -0.65 -5.80 17.15
N LYS A 144 -1.72 -5.05 16.84
CA LYS A 144 -2.84 -5.58 16.05
C LYS A 144 -2.52 -5.48 14.57
N PHE A 145 -2.80 -6.54 13.82
CA PHE A 145 -2.62 -6.57 12.38
C PHE A 145 -3.93 -6.26 11.68
N ILE A 146 -3.92 -5.33 10.73
CA ILE A 146 -5.07 -4.96 9.92
C ILE A 146 -4.74 -5.23 8.46
N VAL A 147 -5.65 -5.90 7.76
CA VAL A 147 -5.50 -6.23 6.33
C VAL A 147 -6.82 -5.98 5.60
N GLY A 148 -6.78 -5.87 4.27
CA GLY A 148 -8.01 -5.75 3.49
C GLY A 148 -8.86 -7.01 3.55
N SER A 149 -10.17 -6.85 3.31
CA SER A 149 -11.13 -7.96 3.24
C SER A 149 -10.67 -9.03 2.25
N GLY A 150 -10.77 -10.30 2.64
CA GLY A 150 -10.43 -11.46 1.81
C GLY A 150 -8.94 -11.83 1.78
N THR A 151 -8.11 -11.16 2.58
CA THR A 151 -6.67 -11.46 2.69
C THR A 151 -6.42 -12.86 3.26
N ARG A 152 -7.12 -13.24 4.33
CA ARG A 152 -7.01 -14.59 4.92
C ARG A 152 -7.47 -15.66 3.93
N TYR A 153 -8.57 -15.39 3.23
CA TYR A 153 -9.09 -16.30 2.22
C TYR A 153 -8.05 -16.63 1.14
N ILE A 154 -7.32 -15.64 0.61
CA ILE A 154 -6.32 -15.89 -0.44
C ILE A 154 -5.06 -16.61 0.06
N LEU A 155 -4.73 -16.48 1.35
CA LEU A 155 -3.64 -17.23 1.98
C LEU A 155 -3.99 -18.71 2.16
N GLU A 156 -5.27 -19.04 2.28
CA GLU A 156 -5.76 -20.41 2.43
C GLU A 156 -6.11 -21.07 1.08
N ASN A 157 -6.77 -20.32 0.20
CA ASN A 157 -7.43 -20.86 -1.00
C ASN A 157 -6.77 -20.41 -2.32
N GLY A 158 -5.82 -19.48 -2.25
CA GLY A 158 -5.19 -18.84 -3.41
C GLY A 158 -5.92 -17.59 -3.87
N ALA A 159 -5.20 -16.76 -4.64
CA ALA A 159 -5.75 -15.55 -5.25
C ALA A 159 -6.12 -15.78 -6.73
N PRO A 160 -7.22 -15.18 -7.22
CA PRO A 160 -7.55 -15.20 -8.64
C PRO A 160 -6.40 -14.71 -9.52
N ASN A 161 -6.15 -15.41 -10.63
CA ASN A 161 -5.10 -15.11 -11.61
C ASN A 161 -3.68 -14.97 -11.01
N TYR A 162 -3.44 -15.55 -9.84
CA TYR A 162 -2.14 -15.56 -9.18
C TYR A 162 -1.64 -16.99 -8.97
N PRO A 163 -0.32 -17.27 -9.08
CA PRO A 163 0.20 -18.61 -8.82
C PRO A 163 -0.06 -19.06 -7.36
N PRO A 164 -0.82 -20.14 -7.11
CA PRO A 164 -1.21 -20.55 -5.77
C PRO A 164 -0.01 -20.96 -4.90
N ASP A 165 1.02 -21.55 -5.50
CA ASP A 165 2.28 -21.96 -4.85
C ASP A 165 3.14 -20.80 -4.33
N ARG A 166 2.76 -19.56 -4.67
CA ARG A 166 3.42 -18.33 -4.22
C ARG A 166 2.65 -17.55 -3.16
N ILE A 167 1.40 -17.92 -2.88
CA ILE A 167 0.51 -17.16 -1.98
C ILE A 167 -0.15 -18.03 -0.90
N ILE A 168 -0.41 -19.31 -1.18
CA ILE A 168 -0.99 -20.22 -0.20
C ILE A 168 0.09 -20.60 0.81
N GLN A 169 -0.04 -20.10 2.03
CA GLN A 169 0.92 -20.30 3.11
C GLN A 169 0.25 -20.09 4.47
N ASP A 170 0.57 -20.99 5.40
CA ASP A 170 0.21 -20.87 6.81
C ASP A 170 1.20 -19.92 7.54
N ASP A 171 0.84 -19.50 8.75
CA ASP A 171 1.70 -18.74 9.66
C ASP A 171 2.27 -17.42 9.11
N VAL A 172 1.61 -16.82 8.11
CA VAL A 172 1.99 -15.54 7.52
C VAL A 172 1.61 -14.38 8.43
N LEU A 173 0.42 -14.46 9.00
CA LEU A 173 -0.20 -13.43 9.83
C LEU A 173 -0.50 -14.05 11.21
N PRO A 174 -0.33 -13.29 12.31
CA PRO A 174 -0.65 -13.79 13.63
C PRO A 174 -2.17 -13.94 13.79
N GLU A 175 -2.63 -15.18 13.93
CA GLU A 175 -4.05 -15.55 13.83
C GLU A 175 -4.93 -14.83 14.88
N ASP A 176 -4.44 -14.73 16.11
CA ASP A 176 -5.14 -14.22 17.28
C ASP A 176 -5.28 -12.68 17.34
N ARG A 177 -4.58 -11.98 16.44
CA ARG A 177 -4.51 -10.51 16.44
C ARG A 177 -4.52 -9.89 15.06
N THR A 178 -4.97 -10.63 14.06
CA THR A 178 -5.16 -10.12 12.70
C THR A 178 -6.64 -9.96 12.37
N PHE A 179 -7.05 -8.74 12.02
CA PHE A 179 -8.43 -8.38 11.70
C PHE A 179 -8.53 -7.88 10.27
N GLU A 180 -9.55 -8.34 9.54
CA GLU A 180 -9.82 -7.79 8.21
C GLU A 180 -10.67 -6.51 8.31
N LEU A 181 -10.45 -5.56 7.39
CA LEU A 181 -11.47 -4.57 7.08
C LEU A 181 -12.72 -5.28 6.55
N PRO A 182 -13.93 -4.73 6.80
CA PRO A 182 -15.14 -5.32 6.24
C PRO A 182 -15.11 -5.28 4.70
N PRO A 183 -15.83 -6.18 4.01
CA PRO A 183 -15.96 -6.08 2.56
C PRO A 183 -16.63 -4.76 2.19
N THR A 184 -16.27 -4.18 1.04
CA THR A 184 -16.95 -2.99 0.53
C THR A 184 -18.42 -3.29 0.23
N PRO A 185 -19.34 -2.32 0.35
CA PRO A 185 -20.78 -2.54 0.15
C PRO A 185 -21.13 -3.21 -1.18
N ASP A 186 -20.41 -2.85 -2.25
CA ASP A 186 -20.65 -3.37 -3.61
C ASP A 186 -19.79 -4.60 -3.96
N SER A 187 -19.15 -5.23 -2.97
CA SER A 187 -18.30 -6.40 -3.22
C SER A 187 -19.14 -7.63 -3.54
N ASP A 188 -18.96 -8.20 -4.74
CA ASP A 188 -19.47 -9.52 -5.11
C ASP A 188 -18.71 -10.66 -4.41
N ARG A 189 -17.60 -10.34 -3.75
CA ARG A 189 -16.72 -11.25 -3.00
C ARG A 189 -16.88 -11.16 -1.49
N GLY A 190 -18.04 -10.71 -1.01
CA GLY A 190 -18.34 -10.70 0.43
C GLY A 190 -18.19 -12.07 1.11
N PHE A 191 -18.32 -13.17 0.34
CA PHE A 191 -18.10 -14.54 0.82
C PHE A 191 -16.64 -14.86 1.18
N MET A 192 -15.66 -14.07 0.71
CA MET A 192 -14.24 -14.22 1.05
C MET A 192 -13.86 -13.52 2.35
N ALA A 193 -14.74 -12.67 2.89
CA ALA A 193 -14.43 -11.90 4.09
C ALA A 193 -14.27 -12.81 5.32
N ALA A 194 -13.25 -12.55 6.15
CA ALA A 194 -13.07 -13.27 7.40
C ALA A 194 -14.27 -13.10 8.34
N ALA A 195 -14.44 -14.05 9.26
CA ALA A 195 -15.42 -13.93 10.34
C ALA A 195 -15.11 -12.71 11.23
N GLU A 196 -13.86 -12.62 11.69
CA GLU A 196 -13.35 -11.51 12.49
C GLU A 196 -13.01 -10.30 11.63
N LYS A 197 -13.74 -9.20 11.87
CA LYS A 197 -13.63 -7.95 11.12
C LYS A 197 -13.60 -6.76 12.06
N THR A 198 -12.94 -5.70 11.61
CA THR A 198 -13.08 -4.38 12.25
C THR A 198 -14.51 -3.84 12.08
N GLN A 199 -14.89 -2.86 12.90
CA GLN A 199 -16.23 -2.26 12.91
C GLN A 199 -16.33 -0.98 12.05
N HIS A 200 -15.34 -0.73 11.20
CA HIS A 200 -15.30 0.46 10.36
C HIS A 200 -16.42 0.43 9.30
N GLN A 201 -16.79 1.61 8.80
CA GLN A 201 -17.78 1.76 7.74
C GLN A 201 -17.14 2.41 6.52
N TRP A 202 -17.44 1.83 5.35
CA TRP A 202 -17.01 2.38 4.07
C TRP A 202 -17.83 3.61 3.71
N GLN A 203 -17.13 4.63 3.22
CA GLN A 203 -17.70 5.84 2.66
C GLN A 203 -16.89 6.29 1.44
N SER A 204 -17.38 7.31 0.73
CA SER A 204 -16.64 7.94 -0.36
C SER A 204 -16.03 9.27 0.08
N ILE A 205 -14.85 9.58 -0.47
CA ILE A 205 -14.17 10.86 -0.26
C ILE A 205 -13.49 11.29 -1.56
N SER A 206 -13.76 12.51 -2.03
CA SER A 206 -13.23 13.00 -3.30
C SER A 206 -13.49 12.01 -4.46
N ALA A 207 -12.45 11.56 -5.16
CA ALA A 207 -12.51 10.56 -6.22
C ALA A 207 -12.41 9.10 -5.74
N LEU A 208 -12.31 8.87 -4.42
CA LEU A 208 -12.14 7.54 -3.83
C LEU A 208 -13.51 7.00 -3.39
N PRO A 209 -14.00 5.89 -3.98
CA PRO A 209 -15.36 5.41 -3.72
C PRO A 209 -15.52 4.70 -2.38
N ASN A 210 -14.44 4.06 -1.90
CA ASN A 210 -14.47 3.20 -0.71
C ASN A 210 -13.25 3.49 0.16
N VAL A 211 -13.46 4.29 1.20
CA VAL A 211 -12.49 4.57 2.25
C VAL A 211 -13.09 4.30 3.64
N VAL A 212 -12.26 3.92 4.60
CA VAL A 212 -12.62 3.87 6.02
C VAL A 212 -11.78 4.90 6.78
N ASP A 213 -12.42 5.66 7.66
CA ASP A 213 -11.71 6.52 8.62
C ASP A 213 -11.24 5.65 9.79
N PHE A 214 -9.93 5.42 9.89
CA PHE A 214 -9.36 4.43 10.80
C PHE A 214 -9.41 4.87 12.27
N PHE A 215 -9.19 6.16 12.53
CA PHE A 215 -9.28 6.73 13.88
C PHE A 215 -10.62 7.43 14.15
N GLY A 216 -11.42 7.67 13.10
CA GLY A 216 -12.74 8.32 13.22
C GLY A 216 -12.69 9.84 13.37
N ASP A 217 -11.53 10.46 13.13
CA ASP A 217 -11.29 11.89 13.26
C ASP A 217 -10.80 12.54 11.94
N GLY A 218 -10.82 11.77 10.85
CA GLY A 218 -10.44 12.19 9.51
C GLY A 218 -8.94 12.38 9.30
N SER A 219 -8.10 11.88 10.21
CA SER A 219 -6.63 12.00 10.12
C SER A 219 -5.97 10.89 9.28
N MET A 220 -6.55 9.68 9.27
CA MET A 220 -6.02 8.53 8.53
C MET A 220 -7.14 7.70 7.93
N TRP A 221 -7.08 7.53 6.61
CA TRP A 221 -8.08 6.82 5.82
C TRP A 221 -7.44 5.61 5.16
N ILE A 222 -8.01 4.42 5.37
CA ILE A 222 -7.63 3.24 4.58
C ILE A 222 -8.51 3.18 3.34
N VAL A 223 -7.88 3.06 2.19
CA VAL A 223 -8.52 3.14 0.88
C VAL A 223 -8.54 1.74 0.28
N ASN A 224 -9.73 1.25 -0.10
CA ASN A 224 -9.81 0.02 -0.89
C ASN A 224 -9.17 0.26 -2.26
N ALA A 225 -8.14 -0.50 -2.61
CA ALA A 225 -7.36 -0.30 -3.82
C ALA A 225 -7.23 -1.62 -4.62
N PRO A 226 -8.35 -2.20 -5.08
CA PRO A 226 -8.36 -3.52 -5.70
C PRO A 226 -7.66 -3.51 -7.06
N GLY A 227 -7.26 -4.70 -7.52
CA GLY A 227 -6.71 -4.93 -8.85
C GLY A 227 -5.34 -5.59 -8.85
N HIS A 228 -4.42 -5.13 -7.98
CA HIS A 228 -3.09 -5.72 -7.86
C HIS A 228 -3.15 -7.15 -7.33
N ILE A 229 -3.70 -7.32 -6.13
CA ILE A 229 -4.13 -8.59 -5.54
C ILE A 229 -5.39 -8.34 -4.72
N HIS A 230 -6.20 -9.38 -4.47
CA HIS A 230 -7.37 -9.25 -3.62
C HIS A 230 -6.98 -8.84 -2.19
N GLY A 231 -7.78 -7.98 -1.56
CA GLY A 231 -7.47 -7.40 -0.26
C GLY A 231 -6.44 -6.25 -0.28
N HIS A 232 -5.99 -5.79 -1.46
CA HIS A 232 -5.04 -4.68 -1.55
C HIS A 232 -5.65 -3.35 -1.08
N VAL A 233 -4.94 -2.65 -0.19
CA VAL A 233 -5.34 -1.36 0.40
C VAL A 233 -4.23 -0.32 0.33
N ASN A 234 -4.63 0.94 0.25
CA ASN A 234 -3.78 2.13 0.27
C ASN A 234 -4.10 2.98 1.51
N ALA A 235 -3.32 4.02 1.77
CA ALA A 235 -3.64 4.97 2.84
C ALA A 235 -3.66 6.42 2.34
N LEU A 236 -4.64 7.21 2.82
CA LEU A 236 -4.72 8.66 2.62
C LEU A 236 -4.63 9.32 4.00
N LEU A 237 -3.62 10.15 4.20
CA LEU A 237 -3.23 10.69 5.49
C LEU A 237 -3.38 12.20 5.48
N ARG A 238 -4.03 12.77 6.49
CA ARG A 238 -4.08 14.21 6.69
C ARG A 238 -2.87 14.62 7.54
N VAL A 239 -1.96 15.37 6.92
CA VAL A 239 -0.65 15.73 7.50
C VAL A 239 -0.51 17.24 7.74
N GLY A 240 -1.55 18.01 7.41
CA GLY A 240 -1.65 19.43 7.73
C GLY A 240 -2.99 20.01 7.27
N PRO A 241 -3.26 21.30 7.54
CA PRO A 241 -4.57 21.93 7.30
C PRO A 241 -5.12 21.74 5.89
N GLU A 242 -4.25 21.81 4.89
CA GLU A 242 -4.53 21.62 3.47
C GLU A 242 -3.53 20.65 2.83
N LYS A 243 -2.94 19.75 3.63
CA LYS A 243 -1.90 18.83 3.18
C LYS A 243 -2.27 17.39 3.47
N TRP A 244 -2.07 16.56 2.46
CA TRP A 244 -2.35 15.15 2.47
C TRP A 244 -1.20 14.36 1.89
N ALA A 245 -1.01 13.14 2.40
CA ALA A 245 -0.12 12.14 1.82
C ALA A 245 -0.93 10.93 1.38
N TYR A 246 -0.68 10.43 0.16
CA TYR A 246 -1.28 9.20 -0.36
C TYR A 246 -0.20 8.12 -0.49
N LEU A 247 -0.34 7.04 0.30
CA LEU A 247 0.53 5.88 0.27
C LEU A 247 -0.12 4.81 -0.61
N GLY A 248 0.44 4.64 -1.80
CA GLY A 248 -0.19 3.91 -2.91
C GLY A 248 0.03 2.41 -2.93
N GLY A 249 0.89 1.87 -2.06
CA GLY A 249 1.28 0.45 -2.11
C GLY A 249 1.68 0.04 -3.53
N ASP A 250 1.17 -1.11 -3.96
CA ASP A 250 1.36 -1.67 -5.29
C ASP A 250 0.17 -1.40 -6.22
N CYS A 251 -0.58 -0.32 -5.99
CA CYS A 251 -1.60 0.11 -6.96
C CYS A 251 -1.00 0.33 -8.36
N CYS A 252 0.29 0.67 -8.41
CA CYS A 252 1.20 0.48 -9.53
C CYS A 252 2.65 0.45 -9.02
N HIS A 253 3.58 -0.09 -9.81
CA HIS A 253 4.98 -0.27 -9.40
C HIS A 253 5.93 0.82 -9.93
N ASP A 254 5.41 1.71 -10.79
CA ASP A 254 6.19 2.79 -11.39
C ASP A 254 5.37 4.07 -11.39
N ARG A 255 5.96 5.13 -10.82
CA ARG A 255 5.32 6.45 -10.68
C ARG A 255 4.81 7.02 -12.00
N ARG A 256 5.43 6.66 -13.13
CA ARG A 256 5.06 7.13 -14.47
C ARG A 256 3.68 6.65 -14.90
N ILE A 257 3.16 5.61 -14.25
CA ILE A 257 1.78 5.16 -14.43
C ILE A 257 0.81 6.18 -13.82
N LEU A 258 1.07 6.65 -12.60
CA LEU A 258 0.24 7.67 -11.97
C LEU A 258 0.37 9.04 -12.65
N THR A 259 1.53 9.41 -13.17
CA THR A 259 1.68 10.67 -13.94
C THR A 259 1.11 10.59 -15.36
N GLY A 260 0.79 9.39 -15.85
CA GLY A 260 0.31 9.17 -17.21
C GLY A 260 1.40 9.17 -18.28
N GLU A 261 2.67 9.28 -17.90
CA GLU A 261 3.82 9.17 -18.81
C GLU A 261 3.98 7.76 -19.40
N ARG A 262 3.51 6.73 -18.69
CA ARG A 262 3.52 5.31 -19.12
C ARG A 262 2.20 4.63 -18.76
N ALA A 263 1.89 3.52 -19.43
CA ALA A 263 0.80 2.63 -19.05
C ALA A 263 1.34 1.35 -18.40
N ILE A 264 0.44 0.56 -17.78
CA ILE A 264 0.77 -0.75 -17.21
C ILE A 264 1.22 -1.70 -18.32
N ALA A 265 2.30 -2.46 -18.09
CA ALA A 265 2.72 -3.51 -19.00
C ALA A 265 1.68 -4.64 -19.11
N GLU A 266 1.47 -5.08 -20.34
CA GLU A 266 0.56 -6.15 -20.73
C GLU A 266 1.35 -7.14 -21.61
N HIS A 267 1.39 -8.40 -21.20
CA HIS A 267 2.09 -9.44 -21.96
C HIS A 267 1.10 -10.51 -22.38
N ASP A 268 1.03 -10.84 -23.66
CA ASP A 268 0.33 -12.05 -24.09
C ASP A 268 1.06 -13.27 -23.54
N ASP A 269 0.34 -14.17 -22.88
CA ASP A 269 0.89 -15.42 -22.37
C ASP A 269 1.06 -16.49 -23.44
N GLY A 270 0.77 -16.17 -24.71
CA GLY A 270 0.82 -17.08 -25.86
C GLY A 270 -0.44 -17.94 -25.97
N HIS A 271 -1.42 -17.74 -25.09
CA HIS A 271 -2.69 -18.46 -25.04
C HIS A 271 -3.90 -17.51 -25.05
N GLY A 272 -3.69 -16.25 -25.44
CA GLY A 272 -4.73 -15.24 -25.55
C GLY A 272 -5.15 -14.63 -24.21
N LYS A 273 -4.37 -14.85 -23.13
CA LYS A 273 -4.56 -14.14 -21.87
C LYS A 273 -3.46 -13.09 -21.70
N VAL A 274 -3.85 -11.93 -21.20
CA VAL A 274 -2.92 -10.87 -20.84
C VAL A 274 -2.41 -11.13 -19.42
N LYS A 275 -1.09 -11.25 -19.27
CA LYS A 275 -0.36 -11.20 -18.00
C LYS A 275 0.06 -9.77 -17.69
N SER A 276 -0.05 -9.43 -16.41
CA SER A 276 0.40 -8.16 -15.83
C SER A 276 0.91 -8.42 -14.41
N ALA A 277 1.54 -7.41 -13.81
CA ALA A 277 1.82 -7.40 -12.37
C ALA A 277 0.56 -7.30 -11.49
N HIS A 278 -0.64 -7.19 -12.10
CA HIS A 278 -1.92 -7.07 -11.43
C HIS A 278 -2.79 -8.29 -11.75
N SER A 279 -3.30 -8.97 -10.72
CA SER A 279 -4.21 -10.11 -10.85
C SER A 279 -5.49 -9.78 -11.61
N GLU A 280 -5.95 -8.53 -11.52
CA GLU A 280 -7.19 -8.06 -12.13
C GLU A 280 -6.95 -6.70 -12.81
N LEU A 281 -6.35 -6.74 -14.00
CA LEU A 281 -5.83 -5.57 -14.71
C LEU A 281 -6.87 -4.47 -14.95
N SER A 282 -8.10 -4.81 -15.36
CA SER A 282 -9.16 -3.81 -15.59
C SER A 282 -9.51 -3.07 -14.29
N VAL A 283 -9.64 -3.81 -13.19
CA VAL A 283 -9.92 -3.27 -11.86
C VAL A 283 -8.75 -2.39 -11.39
N ALA A 284 -7.50 -2.83 -11.59
CA ALA A 284 -6.32 -2.03 -11.28
C ALA A 284 -6.29 -0.70 -12.04
N LYS A 285 -6.64 -0.72 -13.33
CA LYS A 285 -6.75 0.50 -14.15
C LYS A 285 -7.80 1.47 -13.61
N ASP A 286 -8.93 0.97 -13.12
CA ASP A 286 -9.97 1.83 -12.54
C ASP A 286 -9.55 2.39 -11.17
N THR A 287 -8.86 1.59 -10.34
CA THR A 287 -8.20 2.07 -9.12
C THR A 287 -7.20 3.19 -9.44
N ILE A 288 -6.31 3.00 -10.41
CA ILE A 288 -5.34 4.01 -10.84
C ILE A 288 -6.04 5.29 -11.34
N LYS A 289 -7.10 5.18 -12.15
CA LYS A 289 -7.86 6.36 -12.61
C LYS A 289 -8.45 7.16 -11.46
N ASN A 290 -8.99 6.49 -10.43
CA ASN A 290 -9.51 7.16 -9.25
C ASN A 290 -8.41 7.91 -8.48
N ILE A 291 -7.21 7.32 -8.37
CA ILE A 291 -6.04 7.95 -7.74
C ILE A 291 -5.55 9.14 -8.57
N GLN A 292 -5.42 8.99 -9.90
CA GLN A 292 -5.08 10.08 -10.80
C GLN A 292 -6.07 11.23 -10.70
N LYS A 293 -7.37 10.93 -10.61
CA LYS A 293 -8.42 11.92 -10.43
C LYS A 293 -8.33 12.62 -9.07
N LEU A 294 -8.08 11.88 -7.99
CA LEU A 294 -7.82 12.44 -6.67
C LEU A 294 -6.66 13.46 -6.72
N ILE A 295 -5.54 13.07 -7.34
CA ILE A 295 -4.36 13.94 -7.48
C ILE A 295 -4.71 15.16 -8.34
N ALA A 296 -5.37 14.98 -9.48
CA ALA A 296 -5.70 16.06 -10.40
C ALA A 296 -6.63 17.12 -9.77
N VAL A 297 -7.66 16.71 -9.02
CA VAL A 297 -8.61 17.66 -8.44
C VAL A 297 -8.09 18.36 -7.19
N ASN A 298 -7.09 17.80 -6.50
CA ASN A 298 -6.51 18.39 -5.30
C ASN A 298 -5.16 19.09 -5.54
N GLY A 299 -4.45 18.76 -6.62
CA GLY A 299 -3.15 19.34 -6.96
C GLY A 299 -2.11 19.10 -5.87
N ASP A 300 -1.30 20.12 -5.59
CA ASP A 300 -0.18 20.07 -4.63
C ASP A 300 -0.62 19.82 -3.17
N ALA A 301 -1.92 19.83 -2.88
CA ALA A 301 -2.44 19.44 -1.58
C ALA A 301 -2.24 17.93 -1.28
N VAL A 302 -2.02 17.10 -2.29
CA VAL A 302 -1.79 15.65 -2.14
C VAL A 302 -0.40 15.29 -2.66
N GLU A 303 0.55 15.08 -1.74
CA GLU A 303 1.77 14.34 -2.09
C GLU A 303 1.43 12.85 -2.15
N TRP A 304 2.02 12.12 -3.07
CA TRP A 304 1.77 10.68 -3.22
C TRP A 304 3.06 9.93 -3.47
N VAL A 305 3.06 8.66 -3.06
CA VAL A 305 4.19 7.73 -3.21
C VAL A 305 3.66 6.32 -3.37
N VAL A 306 4.24 5.53 -4.29
CA VAL A 306 3.94 4.10 -4.49
C VAL A 306 5.12 3.27 -3.98
N ALA A 307 4.91 2.01 -3.57
CA ALA A 307 5.85 1.25 -2.74
C ALA A 307 7.28 1.16 -3.31
N HIS A 308 7.42 1.20 -4.64
CA HIS A 308 8.69 1.03 -5.35
C HIS A 308 9.17 2.29 -6.10
N ASP A 309 8.75 3.49 -5.68
CA ASP A 309 9.24 4.75 -6.25
C ASP A 309 10.68 5.06 -5.82
N TRP A 310 11.64 4.46 -6.51
CA TRP A 310 13.08 4.67 -6.29
C TRP A 310 13.49 6.14 -6.40
N LYS A 311 12.84 6.91 -7.27
CA LYS A 311 13.17 8.32 -7.49
C LYS A 311 12.74 9.15 -6.28
N TRP A 312 11.50 8.96 -5.82
CA TRP A 312 11.03 9.61 -4.61
C TRP A 312 11.94 9.25 -3.43
N ALA A 313 12.27 7.97 -3.24
CA ALA A 313 13.13 7.56 -2.13
C ALA A 313 14.53 8.18 -2.21
N SER A 314 15.16 8.19 -3.39
CA SER A 314 16.48 8.81 -3.59
C SER A 314 16.47 10.31 -3.28
N ASP A 315 15.43 11.03 -3.72
CA ASP A 315 15.31 12.47 -3.51
C ASP A 315 14.91 12.83 -2.07
N ASN A 316 14.42 11.87 -1.28
CA ASN A 316 13.81 12.11 0.03
C ASN A 316 14.45 11.30 1.19
N GLN A 317 15.74 10.98 1.11
CA GLN A 317 16.45 10.24 2.18
C GLN A 317 16.32 10.89 3.57
N HIS A 318 16.24 12.23 3.64
CA HIS A 318 16.04 12.98 4.88
C HIS A 318 14.66 12.77 5.54
N ARG A 319 13.71 12.15 4.82
CA ARG A 319 12.35 11.84 5.31
C ARG A 319 12.22 10.42 5.86
N PHE A 320 13.26 9.61 5.74
CA PHE A 320 13.32 8.29 6.36
C PHE A 320 13.71 8.42 7.83
N LEU A 321 13.09 7.61 8.70
CA LEU A 321 13.30 7.65 10.14
C LEU A 321 14.81 7.48 10.50
N PRO A 322 15.41 8.35 11.34
CA PRO A 322 14.81 9.28 12.32
C PRO A 322 14.29 10.60 11.76
N GLY A 323 14.41 10.84 10.46
CA GLY A 323 13.75 11.95 9.77
C GLY A 323 12.23 11.80 9.74
N THR A 324 11.56 12.77 9.15
CA THR A 324 10.09 12.85 9.10
C THR A 324 9.67 13.46 7.76
N MET A 325 8.60 12.94 7.16
CA MET A 325 7.98 13.46 5.94
C MET A 325 7.16 14.73 6.23
N TYR A 326 6.41 14.70 7.33
CA TYR A 326 5.52 15.76 7.83
C TYR A 326 5.53 15.82 9.34
#